data_AF-A0A9E5EZG1-F1
#
_entry.id   AF-A0A9E5EZG1-F1
#
_cell.length_a   1.000
_cell.length_b   1.000
_cell.length_c   1.000
_cell.angle_alpha   90.00
_cell.angle_beta   90.00
_cell.angle_gamma   90.00
#
_symmetry.space_group_name_H-M   'P 1'
#
loop_
_entity.id
_entity.type
_entity.pdbx_description
1 polymer ?
#
loop_
_entity_poly.entity_id
_entity_poly.type
_entity_poly.pdbx_seq_one_letter_code
_entity_poly.pdbx_strand_id
1 'polypeptide(L)'
;MSVFRVKLTNSRQGLLDIYDNQRTAYIMGPNRINRKLKDGETFTDCNYWKRFAYPNVPLEEAFIEVVYDDGTIYSDKIAENTYPRVYNLVAAAGSTYAQNKADIAGDSGSWALFAQITNKSDTDDIKVRINGLDTAIIDVPAGATQTFNPGEVTIGTLEIDNGSGSAPAEVQILVSVSSVGRS
;
A
#
# COMPACT_ATOMS: atom_id res chain seq x y z
N MET A 1 4.97 -3.91 -0.77
CA MET A 1 5.30 -5.17 -0.07
C MET A 1 6.51 -4.91 0.82
N SER A 2 6.44 -5.36 2.06
CA SER A 2 7.51 -5.21 3.07
C SER A 2 8.68 -6.15 2.81
N VAL A 3 9.84 -5.79 3.35
CA VAL A 3 11.07 -6.59 3.30
C VAL A 3 11.40 -7.12 4.69
N PHE A 4 11.62 -8.42 4.77
CA PHE A 4 11.92 -9.13 6.01
C PHE A 4 13.29 -9.78 5.92
N ARG A 5 14.01 -9.86 7.05
CA ARG A 5 15.23 -10.65 7.21
C ARG A 5 14.97 -11.79 8.19
N VAL A 6 15.44 -12.97 7.84
CA VAL A 6 15.37 -14.16 8.70
C VAL A 6 16.51 -14.14 9.72
N LYS A 7 16.19 -14.38 10.99
CA LYS A 7 17.12 -14.53 12.12
C LYS A 7 16.82 -15.82 12.89
N LEU A 8 17.34 -16.95 12.43
CA LEU A 8 17.25 -18.25 13.12
C LEU A 8 18.33 -18.42 14.20
N THR A 9 19.19 -17.42 14.37
CA THR A 9 20.16 -17.32 15.46
C THR A 9 19.59 -16.44 16.58
N ASN A 10 18.89 -17.05 17.55
CA ASN A 10 18.51 -16.39 18.81
C ASN A 10 19.40 -16.87 19.97
N SER A 11 19.40 -16.11 21.07
CA SER A 11 20.26 -16.34 22.25
C SER A 11 20.02 -17.68 22.95
N ARG A 12 18.92 -18.40 22.66
CA ARG A 12 18.53 -19.67 23.30
C ARG A 12 18.69 -20.92 22.41
N GLN A 13 18.62 -20.81 21.08
CA GLN A 13 18.74 -21.97 20.16
C GLN A 13 20.19 -22.32 19.78
N GLY A 14 21.18 -21.59 20.27
CA GLY A 14 22.60 -21.77 19.92
C GLY A 14 23.35 -22.91 20.62
N LEU A 15 22.74 -23.66 21.53
CA LEU A 15 23.45 -24.63 22.39
C LEU A 15 23.66 -26.02 21.77
N LEU A 16 23.14 -26.30 20.57
CA LEU A 16 23.14 -27.65 19.96
C LEU A 16 23.81 -27.75 18.57
N ASP A 17 24.44 -26.68 18.07
CA ASP A 17 24.89 -26.61 16.68
C ASP A 17 26.40 -26.34 16.60
N ILE A 18 27.18 -27.41 16.70
CA ILE A 18 28.66 -27.37 16.66
C ILE A 18 29.19 -27.51 15.22
N TYR A 19 28.37 -27.96 14.25
CA TYR A 19 28.74 -28.05 12.83
C TYR A 19 27.51 -28.08 11.89
N ASP A 20 26.92 -26.95 11.50
CA ASP A 20 26.44 -26.77 10.12
C ASP A 20 26.13 -25.31 9.75
N ASN A 21 26.62 -24.89 8.59
CA ASN A 21 26.72 -23.50 8.16
C ASN A 21 25.54 -23.03 7.30
N GLN A 22 24.28 -23.32 7.69
CA GLN A 22 23.08 -22.60 7.24
C GLN A 22 21.79 -23.23 7.80
N ARG A 23 21.18 -22.59 8.80
CA ARG A 23 19.89 -23.03 9.34
C ARG A 23 18.77 -22.72 8.36
N THR A 24 17.89 -23.69 8.14
CA THR A 24 16.65 -23.48 7.37
C THR A 24 15.44 -23.97 8.17
N ALA A 25 14.33 -23.25 8.05
CA ALA A 25 13.07 -23.60 8.70
C ALA A 25 11.93 -23.55 7.68
N TYR A 26 10.99 -24.49 7.76
CA TYR A 26 9.73 -24.43 7.04
C TYR A 26 8.69 -23.81 7.95
N ILE A 27 8.23 -22.62 7.59
CA ILE A 27 7.21 -21.90 8.36
C ILE A 27 5.97 -21.75 7.50
N MET A 28 4.82 -22.00 8.12
CA MET A 28 3.53 -21.77 7.49
C MET A 28 3.33 -20.27 7.26
N GLY A 29 3.29 -19.88 5.99
CA GLY A 29 3.05 -18.53 5.51
C GLY A 29 1.57 -18.17 5.40
N PRO A 30 1.24 -17.02 4.77
CA PRO A 30 -0.14 -16.66 4.47
C PRO A 30 -0.82 -17.77 3.65
N ASN A 31 -2.14 -17.96 3.84
CA ASN A 31 -2.94 -19.00 3.17
C ASN A 31 -2.48 -20.45 3.44
N ARG A 32 -1.76 -20.68 4.55
CA ARG A 32 -1.24 -22.01 4.95
C ARG A 32 -0.24 -22.62 3.97
N ILE A 33 0.42 -21.79 3.16
CA ILE A 33 1.47 -22.24 2.24
C ILE A 33 2.81 -22.19 2.98
N ASN A 34 3.51 -23.31 3.03
CA ASN A 34 4.82 -23.36 3.68
C ASN A 34 5.87 -22.61 2.84
N ARG A 35 6.66 -21.76 3.49
CA ARG A 35 7.88 -21.17 2.92
C ARG A 35 9.10 -21.76 3.62
N LYS A 36 10.10 -22.10 2.82
CA LYS A 36 11.46 -22.38 3.30
C LYS A 36 12.16 -21.05 3.56
N LEU A 37 12.58 -20.83 4.80
CA LEU A 37 13.35 -19.67 5.23
C LEU A 37 14.77 -20.09 5.56
N LYS A 38 15.75 -19.32 5.13
CA LYS A 38 17.17 -19.54 5.41
C LYS A 38 17.71 -18.41 6.28
N ASP A 39 18.55 -18.72 7.26
CA ASP A 39 19.11 -17.71 8.15
C ASP A 39 19.87 -16.63 7.38
N GLY A 40 19.67 -15.37 7.75
CA GLY A 40 20.24 -14.18 7.10
C GLY A 40 19.60 -13.81 5.75
N GLU A 41 18.73 -14.65 5.17
CA GLU A 41 18.05 -14.34 3.91
C GLU A 41 17.07 -13.18 4.08
N THR A 42 16.99 -12.34 3.05
CA THR A 42 15.95 -11.30 2.94
C THR A 42 14.91 -11.70 1.91
N PHE A 43 13.63 -11.50 2.21
CA PHE A 43 12.54 -11.75 1.27
C PHE A 43 11.50 -10.63 1.33
N THR A 44 10.80 -10.42 0.21
CA THR A 44 9.71 -9.45 0.08
C THR A 44 8.37 -10.17 0.12
N ASP A 45 7.46 -9.74 0.99
CA ASP A 45 6.13 -10.35 1.14
C ASP A 45 5.13 -9.40 1.85
N CYS A 46 3.91 -9.88 2.07
CA CYS A 46 2.89 -9.22 2.88
C CYS A 46 3.24 -9.21 4.38
N ASN A 47 2.52 -8.37 5.13
CA ASN A 47 2.77 -8.14 6.56
C ASN A 47 2.34 -9.28 7.51
N TYR A 48 1.97 -10.45 6.98
CA TYR A 48 1.77 -11.69 7.75
C TYR A 48 2.96 -11.97 8.67
N TRP A 49 4.18 -11.83 8.14
CA TRP A 49 5.43 -12.20 8.81
C TRP A 49 5.77 -11.36 10.05
N LYS A 50 5.15 -10.17 10.21
CA LYS A 50 5.32 -9.35 11.41
C LYS A 50 4.83 -10.04 12.68
N ARG A 51 3.98 -11.06 12.59
CA ARG A 51 3.58 -11.88 13.76
C ARG A 51 4.74 -12.65 14.40
N PHE A 52 5.85 -12.80 13.68
CA PHE A 52 7.07 -13.47 14.15
C PHE A 52 8.24 -12.50 14.40
N ALA A 53 7.96 -11.19 14.36
CA ALA A 53 8.93 -10.14 14.59
C ALA A 53 8.71 -9.47 15.95
N TYR A 54 9.78 -8.98 16.56
CA TYR A 54 9.68 -8.08 17.71
C TYR A 54 9.05 -6.74 17.26
N PRO A 55 8.13 -6.14 18.03
CA PRO A 55 7.73 -6.47 19.41
C PRO A 55 6.54 -7.41 19.56
N ASN A 56 5.97 -7.94 18.47
CA ASN A 56 4.78 -8.79 18.54
C ASN A 56 5.05 -10.14 19.24
N VAL A 57 6.28 -10.63 19.12
CA VAL A 57 6.80 -11.72 19.94
C VAL A 57 8.01 -11.22 20.74
N PRO A 58 8.32 -11.81 21.90
CA PRO A 58 9.53 -11.49 22.65
C PRO A 58 10.78 -11.59 21.76
N LEU A 59 11.78 -10.75 22.01
CA LEU A 59 13.01 -10.69 21.19
C LEU A 59 13.71 -12.05 21.09
N GLU A 60 13.61 -12.88 22.12
CA GLU A 60 14.19 -14.23 22.16
C GLU A 60 13.46 -15.22 21.24
N GLU A 61 12.20 -14.97 20.91
CA GLU A 61 11.36 -15.84 20.06
C GLU A 61 11.21 -15.29 18.64
N ALA A 62 11.54 -14.01 18.43
CA ALA A 62 11.51 -13.37 17.13
C ALA A 62 12.56 -13.99 16.19
N PHE A 63 12.08 -14.59 15.09
CA PHE A 63 12.94 -15.10 14.02
C PHE A 63 12.83 -14.30 12.71
N ILE A 64 12.00 -13.25 12.71
CA ILE A 64 11.88 -12.28 11.62
C ILE A 64 12.29 -10.89 12.13
N GLU A 65 13.11 -10.20 11.34
CA GLU A 65 13.39 -8.78 11.46
C GLU A 65 12.71 -8.03 10.30
N VAL A 66 12.02 -6.94 10.61
CA VAL A 66 11.46 -6.05 9.58
C VAL A 66 12.59 -5.13 9.10
N VAL A 67 13.01 -5.29 7.85
CA VAL A 67 14.05 -4.46 7.22
C VAL A 67 13.43 -3.20 6.61
N TYR A 68 12.28 -3.37 5.97
CA TYR A 68 11.48 -2.28 5.41
C TYR A 68 10.01 -2.60 5.59
N ASP A 69 9.26 -1.63 6.09
CA ASP A 69 7.82 -1.73 6.28
C ASP A 69 7.11 -0.85 5.26
N ASP A 70 6.21 -1.45 4.47
CA ASP A 70 5.36 -0.73 3.53
C ASP A 70 4.09 -0.13 4.17
N GLY A 71 3.90 -0.33 5.47
CA GLY A 71 2.77 0.21 6.24
C GLY A 71 1.45 -0.54 6.05
N THR A 72 1.42 -1.61 5.26
CA THR A 72 0.19 -2.39 5.04
C THR A 72 -0.22 -3.18 6.29
N ILE A 73 -1.51 -3.47 6.43
CA ILE A 73 -2.01 -4.29 7.54
C ILE A 73 -2.18 -5.73 7.06
N TYR A 74 -1.95 -6.70 7.95
CA TYR A 74 -2.33 -8.08 7.71
C TYR A 74 -3.25 -8.59 8.83
N SER A 75 -4.34 -9.22 8.43
CA SER A 75 -5.31 -9.98 9.21
C SER A 75 -5.67 -11.24 8.43
N ASP A 76 -5.94 -12.32 9.16
CA ASP A 76 -6.46 -13.56 8.61
C ASP A 76 -7.89 -13.38 8.06
N LYS A 77 -8.58 -12.28 8.40
CA LYS A 77 -9.84 -11.86 7.80
C LYS A 77 -9.60 -10.84 6.71
N ILE A 78 -9.93 -11.20 5.46
CA ILE A 78 -9.72 -10.35 4.27
C ILE A 78 -10.37 -8.96 4.40
N ALA A 79 -11.52 -8.85 5.06
CA ALA A 79 -12.21 -7.57 5.24
C ALA A 79 -11.44 -6.56 6.11
N GLU A 80 -10.52 -7.03 6.97
CA GLU A 80 -9.72 -6.18 7.86
C GLU A 80 -8.38 -5.78 7.22
N ASN A 81 -8.06 -6.32 6.05
CA ASN A 81 -6.82 -6.06 5.30
C ASN A 81 -6.89 -4.74 4.52
N THR A 82 -7.31 -3.65 5.16
CA THR A 82 -7.44 -2.34 4.51
C THR A 82 -6.52 -1.34 5.17
N TYR A 83 -5.84 -0.52 4.37
CA TYR A 83 -4.95 0.53 4.88
C TYR A 83 -5.13 1.83 4.09
N PRO A 84 -4.97 2.99 4.74
CA PRO A 84 -5.07 4.27 4.07
C PRO A 84 -3.79 4.58 3.28
N ARG A 85 -3.95 5.27 2.16
CA ARG A 85 -2.85 5.87 1.39
C ARG A 85 -3.25 7.26 0.95
N VAL A 86 -2.29 8.18 0.98
CA VAL A 86 -2.50 9.58 0.59
C VAL A 86 -1.60 9.91 -0.58
N TYR A 87 -2.18 10.54 -1.61
CA TYR A 87 -1.48 11.17 -2.70
C TYR A 87 -1.69 12.67 -2.60
N ASN A 88 -0.60 13.43 -2.66
CA ASN A 88 -0.64 14.87 -2.82
C ASN A 88 -0.08 15.18 -4.20
N LEU A 89 -0.92 15.71 -5.08
CA LEU A 89 -0.59 16.09 -6.44
C LEU A 89 -0.67 17.61 -6.59
N VAL A 90 0.17 18.16 -7.44
CA VAL A 90 0.10 19.57 -7.85
C VAL A 90 -0.09 19.58 -9.35
N ALA A 91 -1.32 19.85 -9.80
CA ALA A 91 -1.64 19.97 -11.21
C ALA A 91 -1.30 21.39 -11.68
N ALA A 92 -0.22 21.54 -12.45
CA ALA A 92 0.19 22.84 -12.97
C ALA A 92 -0.93 23.48 -13.83
N ALA A 93 -0.96 24.80 -13.91
CA ALA A 93 -1.89 25.52 -14.79
C ALA A 93 -1.73 25.04 -16.24
N GLY A 94 -2.83 24.70 -16.92
CA GLY A 94 -2.82 24.18 -18.29
C GLY A 94 -2.37 22.72 -18.42
N SER A 95 -2.08 22.01 -17.31
CA SER A 95 -1.72 20.60 -17.34
C SER A 95 -2.92 19.69 -17.56
N THR A 96 -2.67 18.54 -18.20
CA THR A 96 -3.72 17.58 -18.58
C THR A 96 -3.50 16.22 -17.91
N TYR A 97 -4.60 15.46 -17.76
CA TYR A 97 -4.72 14.16 -17.09
C TYR A 97 -3.41 13.39 -16.84
N ALA A 98 -2.78 12.86 -17.89
CA ALA A 98 -1.66 11.92 -17.77
C ALA A 98 -0.41 12.51 -17.10
N GLN A 99 -0.31 13.84 -17.01
CA GLN A 99 0.78 14.54 -16.32
C GLN A 99 0.60 14.51 -14.80
N ASN A 100 -0.63 14.33 -14.32
CA ASN A 100 -1.00 14.38 -12.90
C ASN A 100 -1.76 13.11 -12.52
N LYS A 101 -1.04 12.00 -12.31
CA LYS A 101 -1.63 10.68 -12.09
C LYS A 101 -1.35 10.16 -10.69
N ALA A 102 -2.40 9.67 -10.02
CA ALA A 102 -2.30 8.75 -8.90
C ALA A 102 -2.57 7.32 -9.39
N ASP A 103 -1.53 6.48 -9.40
CA ASP A 103 -1.61 5.07 -9.81
C ASP A 103 -1.84 4.15 -8.61
N ILE A 104 -3.09 4.08 -8.15
CA ILE A 104 -3.44 3.34 -6.94
C ILE A 104 -3.21 1.84 -7.15
N ALA A 105 -3.68 1.29 -8.26
CA ALA A 105 -3.55 -0.13 -8.58
C ALA A 105 -2.10 -0.54 -8.81
N GLY A 106 -1.32 0.25 -9.55
CA GLY A 106 0.10 -0.02 -9.77
C GLY A 106 0.90 0.05 -8.46
N ASP A 107 0.61 1.03 -7.62
CA ASP A 107 1.39 1.26 -6.40
C ASP A 107 1.03 0.34 -5.22
N SER A 108 -0.23 -0.13 -5.16
CA SER A 108 -0.74 -0.95 -4.05
C SER A 108 -1.01 -2.40 -4.45
N GLY A 109 -1.03 -2.72 -5.75
CA GLY A 109 -1.42 -4.03 -6.26
C GLY A 109 -2.92 -4.34 -6.08
N SER A 110 -3.73 -3.35 -5.69
CA SER A 110 -5.16 -3.49 -5.46
C SER A 110 -5.91 -2.20 -5.81
N TRP A 111 -7.23 -2.30 -5.97
CA TRP A 111 -8.07 -1.15 -6.27
C TRP A 111 -8.49 -0.46 -4.97
N ALA A 112 -8.80 0.84 -5.04
CA ALA A 112 -9.34 1.56 -3.91
C ALA A 112 -10.73 1.02 -3.55
N LEU A 113 -10.94 0.76 -2.26
CA LEU A 113 -12.23 0.46 -1.65
C LEU A 113 -12.98 1.74 -1.29
N PHE A 114 -12.25 2.80 -0.97
CA PHE A 114 -12.78 4.11 -0.67
C PHE A 114 -11.85 5.14 -1.30
N ALA A 115 -12.40 6.23 -1.82
CA ALA A 115 -11.61 7.35 -2.28
C ALA A 115 -12.27 8.66 -1.86
N GLN A 116 -11.45 9.57 -1.33
CA GLN A 116 -11.80 10.96 -1.08
C GLN A 116 -10.83 11.81 -1.88
N ILE A 117 -11.36 12.69 -2.72
CA ILE A 117 -10.61 13.59 -3.58
C ILE A 117 -10.95 15.00 -3.14
N THR A 118 -9.96 15.71 -2.64
CA THR A 118 -10.10 17.09 -2.14
C THR A 118 -9.32 18.01 -3.07
N ASN A 119 -10.02 18.92 -3.73
CA ASN A 119 -9.39 20.03 -4.44
C ASN A 119 -9.08 21.12 -3.41
N LYS A 120 -7.79 21.32 -3.13
CA LYS A 120 -7.29 22.35 -2.19
C LYS A 120 -6.98 23.67 -2.89
N SER A 121 -7.23 23.78 -4.18
CA SER A 121 -7.23 25.06 -4.88
C SER A 121 -8.32 25.96 -4.33
N ASP A 122 -8.01 27.25 -4.16
CA ASP A 122 -8.98 28.28 -3.76
C ASP A 122 -9.69 28.92 -4.96
N THR A 123 -9.18 28.71 -6.18
CA THR A 123 -9.55 29.52 -7.36
C THR A 123 -10.04 28.71 -8.54
N ASP A 124 -9.42 27.56 -8.80
CA ASP A 124 -9.65 26.79 -10.02
C ASP A 124 -10.30 25.44 -9.72
N ASP A 125 -11.38 25.16 -10.44
CA ASP A 125 -12.02 23.84 -10.48
C ASP A 125 -11.12 22.87 -11.25
N ILE A 126 -11.12 21.60 -10.83
CA ILE A 126 -10.36 20.55 -11.51
C ILE A 126 -11.30 19.51 -12.11
N LYS A 127 -10.80 18.81 -13.13
CA LYS A 127 -11.46 17.62 -13.65
C LYS A 127 -10.69 16.38 -13.26
N VAL A 128 -11.40 15.35 -12.85
CA VAL A 128 -10.79 14.07 -12.46
C VAL A 128 -11.32 12.95 -13.34
N ARG A 129 -10.41 12.30 -14.05
CA ARG A 129 -10.70 11.13 -14.87
C ARG A 129 -10.39 9.86 -14.08
N ILE A 130 -11.38 8.97 -14.03
CA ILE A 130 -11.30 7.71 -13.27
C ILE A 130 -10.91 6.58 -14.22
N ASN A 131 -9.90 5.79 -13.84
CA ASN A 131 -9.43 4.61 -14.58
C ASN A 131 -9.01 4.87 -16.04
N GLY A 132 -8.65 6.13 -16.37
CA GLY A 132 -8.34 6.54 -17.74
C GLY A 132 -9.53 6.49 -18.70
N LEU A 133 -10.76 6.40 -18.20
CA LEU A 133 -11.97 6.33 -19.01
C LEU A 133 -12.46 7.73 -19.37
N ASP A 134 -12.52 8.07 -20.65
CA ASP A 134 -12.99 9.39 -21.12
C ASP A 134 -14.48 9.66 -20.81
N THR A 135 -15.23 8.61 -20.46
CA THR A 135 -16.63 8.71 -20.04
C THR A 135 -16.81 8.86 -18.53
N ALA A 136 -15.74 8.69 -17.74
CA ALA A 136 -15.77 8.77 -16.28
C ALA A 136 -14.96 9.97 -15.79
N ILE A 137 -15.46 11.16 -16.11
CA ILE A 137 -14.88 12.45 -15.72
C ILE A 137 -15.83 13.13 -14.74
N ILE A 138 -15.29 13.58 -13.62
CA ILE A 138 -16.01 14.39 -12.63
C ILE A 138 -15.39 15.78 -12.53
N ASP A 139 -16.21 16.78 -12.31
CA ASP A 139 -15.76 18.13 -11.96
C ASP A 139 -15.71 18.23 -10.42
N VAL A 140 -14.57 18.67 -9.88
CA VAL A 140 -14.39 18.92 -8.44
C VAL A 140 -14.09 20.40 -8.24
N PRO A 141 -15.06 21.18 -7.74
CA PRO A 141 -14.87 22.61 -7.57
C PRO A 141 -13.72 22.98 -6.64
N ALA A 142 -13.23 24.21 -6.74
CA ALA A 142 -12.26 24.77 -5.81
C ALA A 142 -12.74 24.64 -4.35
N GLY A 143 -11.85 24.17 -3.46
CA GLY A 143 -12.14 23.90 -2.05
C GLY A 143 -13.10 22.74 -1.76
N ALA A 144 -13.57 22.03 -2.79
CA ALA A 144 -14.56 20.97 -2.64
C ALA A 144 -13.94 19.58 -2.48
N THR A 145 -14.74 18.67 -1.92
CA THR A 145 -14.38 17.27 -1.72
C THR A 145 -15.40 16.36 -2.39
N GLN A 146 -14.94 15.48 -3.27
CA GLN A 146 -15.71 14.36 -3.80
C GLN A 146 -15.34 13.08 -3.04
N THR A 147 -16.34 12.30 -2.65
CA THR A 147 -16.15 11.02 -1.94
C THR A 147 -16.79 9.88 -2.72
N PHE A 148 -16.17 8.72 -2.68
CA PHE A 148 -16.64 7.46 -3.23
C PHE A 148 -16.61 6.39 -2.14
N ASN A 149 -17.80 5.86 -1.82
CA ASN A 149 -17.94 4.85 -0.78
C ASN A 149 -17.63 3.45 -1.30
N PRO A 150 -17.33 2.50 -0.40
CA PRO A 150 -17.15 1.10 -0.77
C PRO A 150 -18.33 0.52 -1.55
N GLY A 151 -18.05 0.05 -2.76
CA GLY A 151 -19.00 -0.61 -3.64
C GLY A 151 -19.67 0.31 -4.67
N GLU A 152 -19.45 1.62 -4.62
CA GLU A 152 -19.98 2.55 -5.63
C GLU A 152 -19.22 2.46 -6.96
N VAL A 153 -17.89 2.61 -6.89
CA VAL A 153 -17.01 2.59 -8.05
C VAL A 153 -15.67 1.95 -7.67
N THR A 154 -15.14 1.14 -8.58
CA THR A 154 -13.81 0.55 -8.43
C THR A 154 -12.78 1.51 -9.02
N ILE A 155 -11.87 2.04 -8.21
CA ILE A 155 -10.88 3.06 -8.63
C ILE A 155 -9.47 2.47 -8.59
N GLY A 156 -8.85 2.35 -9.75
CA GLY A 156 -7.47 1.89 -9.93
C GLY A 156 -6.51 3.03 -10.29
N THR A 157 -6.98 4.02 -11.06
CA THR A 157 -6.20 5.24 -11.34
C THR A 157 -7.08 6.48 -11.24
N LEU A 158 -6.48 7.59 -10.82
CA LEU A 158 -7.08 8.91 -10.86
C LEU A 158 -6.13 9.86 -11.57
N GLU A 159 -6.64 10.61 -12.53
CA GLU A 159 -5.87 11.55 -13.34
C GLU A 159 -6.51 12.92 -13.26
N ILE A 160 -5.70 13.96 -13.02
CA ILE A 160 -6.18 15.31 -12.78
C ILE A 160 -5.89 16.18 -14.00
N ASP A 161 -6.92 16.86 -14.49
CA ASP A 161 -6.83 17.90 -15.49
C ASP A 161 -7.08 19.26 -14.87
N ASN A 162 -6.14 20.17 -15.14
CA ASN A 162 -6.20 21.59 -14.78
C ASN A 162 -5.98 22.44 -16.04
N GLY A 163 -6.41 21.93 -17.20
CA GLY A 163 -6.20 22.54 -18.51
C GLY A 163 -6.81 23.93 -18.66
N SER A 164 -7.92 24.18 -17.97
CA SER A 164 -8.59 25.50 -17.93
C SER A 164 -8.16 26.37 -16.75
N GLY A 165 -7.32 25.86 -15.85
CA GLY A 165 -6.92 26.57 -14.64
C GLY A 165 -5.93 27.69 -14.90
N SER A 166 -6.06 28.77 -14.14
CA SER A 166 -5.17 29.92 -14.21
C SER A 166 -3.97 29.82 -13.26
N ALA A 167 -4.06 28.98 -12.22
CA ALA A 167 -3.01 28.70 -11.25
C ALA A 167 -2.82 27.17 -11.05
N PRO A 168 -1.69 26.74 -10.44
CA PRO A 168 -1.53 25.35 -10.02
C PRO A 168 -2.60 24.95 -9.00
N ALA A 169 -3.22 23.79 -9.19
CA ALA A 169 -4.21 23.24 -8.28
C ALA A 169 -3.59 22.13 -7.42
N GLU A 170 -3.64 22.30 -6.10
CA GLU A 170 -3.24 21.27 -5.15
C GLU A 170 -4.39 20.28 -4.94
N VAL A 171 -4.13 18.99 -5.12
CA VAL A 171 -5.13 17.93 -4.98
C VAL A 171 -4.65 16.90 -3.99
N GLN A 172 -5.46 16.64 -2.96
CA GLN A 172 -5.23 15.56 -2.02
C GLN A 172 -6.20 14.43 -2.30
N ILE A 173 -5.65 13.23 -2.50
CA ILE A 173 -6.43 12.01 -2.69
C ILE A 173 -6.11 11.10 -1.52
N LEU A 174 -7.13 10.78 -0.71
CA LEU A 174 -7.06 9.78 0.33
C LEU A 174 -7.81 8.54 -0.14
N VAL A 175 -7.14 7.40 -0.17
CA VAL A 175 -7.77 6.11 -0.51
C VAL A 175 -7.62 5.12 0.62
N SER A 176 -8.60 4.22 0.75
CA SER A 176 -8.42 2.97 1.48
C SER A 176 -8.23 1.85 0.45
N VAL A 177 -7.15 1.09 0.57
CA VAL A 177 -6.79 0.00 -0.34
C VAL A 177 -6.65 -1.30 0.42
N SER A 178 -6.94 -2.42 -0.26
CA SER A 178 -6.77 -3.75 0.31
C SER A 178 -5.30 -4.19 0.20
N SER A 179 -4.67 -4.61 1.31
CA SER A 179 -3.29 -5.11 1.35
C SER A 179 -3.10 -6.48 0.72
N VAL A 180 -4.21 -7.20 0.49
CA VAL A 180 -4.26 -8.41 -0.32
C VAL A 180 -5.10 -8.09 -1.54
N GLY A 181 -4.56 -8.32 -2.74
CA GLY A 181 -5.34 -8.18 -3.97
C GLY A 181 -6.60 -9.04 -3.89
N ARG A 182 -7.77 -8.44 -4.17
CA ARG A 182 -8.99 -9.22 -4.40
C ARG A 182 -8.83 -9.88 -5.77
N SER A 183 -8.55 -11.18 -5.78
CA SER A 183 -8.59 -12.02 -6.98
C SER A 183 -10.00 -12.08 -7.55
#